data_AF-A0A942DKW0-F1
#
_entry.id   AF-A0A942DKW0-F1
#
_cell.length_a   1.000
_cell.length_b   1.000
_cell.length_c   1.000
_cell.angle_alpha   90.00
_cell.angle_beta   90.00
_cell.angle_gamma   90.00
#
_symmetry.space_group_name_H-M   'P 1'
#
loop_
_entity.id
_entity.type
_entity.pdbx_description
1 polymer ?
#
loop_
_entity_poly.entity_id
_entity_poly.type
_entity_poly.pdbx_seq_one_letter_code
_entity_poly.pdbx_strand_id
1 'polypeptide(L)'
;MSTPIQDVVIITTGGTIEKTYNEFDGSLENRGTSIRNRILSKMRLPYTNIIVVPVLSKDSLYMTDQDRVLIAATIKDQAQKNCPIVVLHGTDTMSVSAEHCFKELGTPHVPVVFTGAMIPMGFDDSDAAQNVTEALLAAKLLQPGFYISFHNQVFKVPRVRKNKDKCTFEEF
;
A
#
# COMPACT_ATOMS: atom_id res chain seq x y z
N MET A 1 -28.20 -0.93 -14.68
CA MET A 1 -27.82 -1.67 -13.45
C MET A 1 -26.87 -0.77 -12.66
N SER A 2 -27.14 -0.52 -11.38
CA SER A 2 -26.26 0.26 -10.52
C SER A 2 -24.98 -0.55 -10.23
N THR A 3 -23.81 0.05 -10.45
CA THR A 3 -22.53 -0.56 -10.07
C THR A 3 -22.53 -0.76 -8.55
N PRO A 4 -22.36 -1.98 -8.04
CA PRO A 4 -22.33 -2.22 -6.61
C PRO A 4 -21.13 -1.52 -5.97
N ILE A 5 -21.31 -1.01 -4.74
CA ILE A 5 -20.21 -0.48 -3.94
C ILE A 5 -19.32 -1.66 -3.56
N GLN A 6 -18.01 -1.54 -3.82
CA GLN A 6 -17.03 -2.56 -3.49
C GLN A 6 -16.14 -2.09 -2.34
N ASP A 7 -15.96 -2.94 -1.34
CA ASP A 7 -15.00 -2.71 -0.27
C ASP A 7 -13.57 -2.92 -0.77
N VAL A 8 -12.65 -2.06 -0.36
CA VAL A 8 -11.20 -2.23 -0.53
C VAL A 8 -10.53 -2.01 0.81
N VAL A 9 -9.69 -2.96 1.22
CA VAL A 9 -8.90 -2.84 2.45
C VAL A 9 -7.58 -2.17 2.13
N ILE A 10 -7.25 -1.12 2.88
CA ILE A 10 -5.92 -0.50 2.88
C ILE A 10 -5.21 -0.90 4.17
N ILE A 11 -4.16 -1.70 4.04
CA ILE A 11 -3.24 -2.01 5.12
C ILE A 11 -2.14 -0.94 5.14
N THR A 12 -1.89 -0.32 6.29
CA THR A 12 -0.79 0.65 6.42
C THR A 12 0.33 0.10 7.29
N THR A 13 1.56 0.21 6.81
CA THR A 13 2.75 -0.30 7.49
C THR A 13 3.71 0.82 7.91
N GLY A 14 3.30 2.09 7.77
CA GLY A 14 4.15 3.27 7.88
C GLY A 14 4.75 3.71 6.55
N GLY A 15 6.00 4.17 6.61
CA GLY A 15 6.72 4.70 5.46
C GLY A 15 6.37 6.15 5.13
N THR A 16 6.90 6.59 3.99
CA THR A 16 6.92 7.98 3.50
C THR A 16 5.55 8.65 3.37
N ILE A 17 4.49 7.86 3.20
CA ILE A 17 3.09 8.31 3.12
C ILE A 17 2.54 8.73 4.49
N GLU A 18 2.92 8.05 5.58
CA GLU A 18 2.41 8.32 6.93
C GLU A 18 3.37 9.14 7.81
N LYS A 19 4.50 9.62 7.27
CA LYS A 19 5.41 10.53 7.97
C LYS A 19 4.71 11.88 8.21
N THR A 20 4.03 12.02 9.34
CA THR A 20 3.53 13.30 9.86
C THR A 20 4.46 13.76 10.97
N TYR A 21 5.37 14.69 10.66
CA TYR A 21 6.07 15.45 11.69
C TYR A 21 5.37 16.81 11.79
N ASN A 22 4.72 17.09 12.92
CA ASN A 22 4.20 18.41 13.22
C ASN A 22 5.18 19.11 14.18
N GLU A 23 6.04 19.96 13.62
CA GLU A 23 7.10 20.67 14.35
C GLU A 23 6.55 21.66 15.40
N PHE A 24 5.27 22.05 15.27
CA PHE A 24 4.67 23.09 16.09
C PHE A 24 3.99 22.60 17.37
N ASP A 25 3.50 21.36 17.43
CA ASP A 25 2.75 20.85 18.59
C ASP A 25 3.23 19.50 19.15
N GLY A 26 4.18 18.84 18.48
CA GLY A 26 4.71 17.54 18.91
C GLY A 26 3.68 16.40 18.94
N SER A 27 2.49 16.59 18.36
CA SER A 27 1.42 15.61 18.37
C SER A 27 1.55 14.63 17.19
N LEU A 28 1.34 13.35 17.49
CA LEU A 28 1.23 12.29 16.50
C LEU A 28 -0.24 12.21 16.07
N GLU A 29 -0.56 12.54 14.80
CA GLU A 29 -1.88 12.26 14.25
C GLU A 29 -2.18 10.75 14.36
N ASN A 30 -3.46 10.40 14.60
CA ASN A 30 -3.87 9.00 14.70
C ASN A 30 -3.53 8.26 13.40
N ARG A 31 -2.84 7.12 13.49
CA ARG A 31 -2.18 6.43 12.36
C ARG A 31 -3.07 6.21 11.12
N GLY A 32 -4.35 5.87 11.31
CA GLY A 32 -5.30 5.70 10.19
C GLY A 32 -5.95 7.00 9.66
N THR A 33 -5.81 8.12 10.37
CA THR A 33 -6.39 9.41 9.98
C THR A 33 -5.56 10.16 8.94
N SER A 34 -4.24 9.95 8.90
CA SER A 34 -3.34 10.68 7.99
C SER A 34 -3.61 10.37 6.53
N ILE A 35 -3.69 9.09 6.14
CA ILE A 35 -4.06 8.70 4.77
C ILE A 35 -5.48 9.18 4.40
N ARG A 36 -6.40 9.10 5.37
CA ARG A 36 -7.80 9.49 5.17
C ARG A 36 -7.93 10.98 4.91
N ASN A 37 -7.26 11.79 5.72
CA ASN A 37 -7.34 13.25 5.66
C ASN A 37 -6.56 13.84 4.48
N ARG A 38 -5.48 13.20 4.05
CA ARG A 38 -4.56 13.77 3.06
C ARG A 38 -4.76 13.28 1.64
N ILE A 39 -5.18 12.02 1.46
CA ILE A 39 -5.46 11.43 0.14
C ILE A 39 -6.95 11.13 -0.04
N LEU A 40 -7.53 10.28 0.82
CA LEU A 40 -8.87 9.74 0.56
C LEU A 40 -9.96 10.82 0.58
N SER A 41 -9.82 11.85 1.42
CA SER A 41 -10.74 13.01 1.51
C SER A 41 -10.77 13.84 0.22
N LYS A 42 -9.69 13.81 -0.57
CA LYS A 42 -9.56 14.53 -1.84
C LYS A 42 -10.07 13.71 -3.04
N MET A 43 -10.33 12.42 -2.83
CA MET A 43 -10.84 11.52 -3.86
C MET A 43 -12.36 11.43 -3.84
N ARG A 44 -12.96 11.28 -5.03
CA ARG A 44 -14.39 10.99 -5.16
C ARG A 44 -14.59 9.50 -5.47
N LEU A 45 -14.96 8.72 -4.45
CA LEU A 45 -15.08 7.26 -4.51
C LEU A 45 -16.54 6.75 -4.35
N PRO A 46 -17.47 7.07 -5.27
CA PRO A 46 -18.90 6.73 -5.11
C PRO A 46 -19.20 5.23 -5.19
N TYR A 47 -18.27 4.42 -5.69
CA TYR A 47 -18.42 2.97 -5.88
C TYR A 47 -17.39 2.16 -5.09
N THR A 48 -16.68 2.79 -4.16
CA THR A 48 -15.63 2.15 -3.39
C THR A 48 -15.72 2.60 -1.94
N ASN A 49 -15.90 1.65 -1.04
CA ASN A 49 -15.78 1.88 0.40
C ASN A 49 -14.39 1.45 0.85
N ILE A 50 -13.72 2.29 1.63
CA ILE A 50 -12.33 2.07 2.06
C ILE A 50 -12.29 1.69 3.53
N ILE A 51 -11.66 0.55 3.83
CA ILE A 51 -11.43 0.05 5.18
C ILE A 51 -9.93 0.15 5.47
N VAL A 52 -9.55 1.02 6.41
CA VAL A 52 -8.12 1.21 6.76
C VAL A 52 -7.76 0.33 7.97
N VAL A 53 -6.71 -0.47 7.81
CA VAL A 53 -6.16 -1.38 8.84
C VAL A 53 -4.70 -1.00 9.11
N PRO A 54 -4.41 -0.22 10.16
CA PRO A 54 -3.05 0.11 10.53
C PRO A 54 -2.36 -1.09 11.18
N VAL A 55 -1.21 -1.50 10.66
CA VAL A 55 -0.45 -2.67 11.14
C VAL A 55 0.90 -2.27 11.75
N LEU A 56 1.62 -1.36 11.08
CA LEU A 56 2.92 -0.86 11.53
C LEU A 56 3.01 0.65 11.29
N SER A 57 4.01 1.29 11.91
CA SER A 57 4.39 2.67 11.61
C SER A 57 5.92 2.76 11.64
N LYS A 58 6.55 2.12 10.65
CA LYS A 58 8.00 1.93 10.60
C LYS A 58 8.56 2.37 9.26
N ASP A 59 9.75 2.97 9.26
CA ASP A 59 10.49 3.17 8.02
C ASP A 59 10.88 1.79 7.45
N SER A 60 10.66 1.60 6.15
CA SER A 60 10.94 0.33 5.48
C SER A 60 12.40 -0.10 5.60
N LEU A 61 13.34 0.84 5.79
CA LEU A 61 14.75 0.55 6.04
C LEU A 61 15.01 -0.18 7.36
N TYR A 62 14.12 -0.03 8.34
CA TYR A 62 14.25 -0.69 9.64
C TYR A 62 13.35 -1.92 9.79
N MET A 63 12.53 -2.25 8.78
CA MET A 63 11.63 -3.40 8.84
C MET A 63 12.38 -4.72 8.93
N THR A 64 11.98 -5.54 9.90
CA THR A 64 12.54 -6.87 10.16
C THR A 64 11.68 -7.96 9.51
N ASP A 65 12.15 -9.20 9.54
CA ASP A 65 11.35 -10.33 9.06
C ASP A 65 10.09 -10.55 9.92
N GLN A 66 10.17 -10.28 11.23
CA GLN A 66 9.00 -10.35 12.11
C GLN A 66 7.92 -9.33 11.71
N ASP A 67 8.34 -8.13 11.27
CA ASP A 67 7.41 -7.12 10.72
C ASP A 67 6.72 -7.65 9.46
N ARG A 68 7.45 -8.37 8.59
CA ARG A 68 6.89 -8.95 7.35
C ARG A 68 5.95 -10.12 7.65
N VAL A 69 6.25 -10.95 8.66
CA VAL A 69 5.33 -11.99 9.15
C VAL A 69 4.02 -11.38 9.62
N LEU A 70 4.07 -10.26 10.35
CA LEU A 70 2.85 -9.56 10.79
C LEU A 70 2.04 -8.99 9.61
N ILE A 71 2.71 -8.44 8.60
CA ILE A 71 2.06 -7.99 7.36
C ILE A 71 1.36 -9.17 6.66
N ALA A 72 2.06 -10.29 6.48
CA ALA A 72 1.50 -11.49 5.86
C ALA A 72 0.29 -12.04 6.66
N ALA A 73 0.40 -12.13 7.98
CA ALA A 73 -0.71 -12.56 8.84
C ALA A 73 -1.94 -11.65 8.69
N THR A 74 -1.72 -10.34 8.60
CA THR A 74 -2.81 -9.38 8.42
C THR A 74 -3.44 -9.48 7.03
N ILE A 75 -2.63 -9.65 5.97
CA ILE A 75 -3.15 -9.91 4.61
C ILE A 75 -4.01 -11.18 4.60
N LYS A 76 -3.55 -12.26 5.24
CA LYS A 76 -4.29 -13.54 5.32
C LYS A 76 -5.64 -13.39 6.00
N ASP A 77 -5.70 -12.66 7.11
CA ASP A 77 -6.93 -12.39 7.86
C ASP A 77 -7.90 -11.51 7.05
N GLN A 78 -7.41 -10.40 6.49
CA GLN A 78 -8.25 -9.48 5.72
C GLN A 78 -8.73 -10.08 4.40
N ALA A 79 -7.95 -10.98 3.79
CA ALA A 79 -8.34 -11.67 2.56
C ALA A 79 -9.65 -12.46 2.75
N GLN A 80 -9.92 -13.00 3.95
CA GLN A 80 -11.16 -13.77 4.24
C GLN A 80 -12.46 -12.97 3.97
N LYS A 81 -12.37 -11.64 3.89
CA LYS A 81 -13.49 -10.75 3.57
C LYS A 81 -13.83 -10.72 2.07
N ASN A 82 -13.08 -11.43 1.22
CA ASN A 82 -13.24 -11.46 -0.24
C ASN A 82 -13.18 -10.07 -0.89
N CYS A 83 -12.39 -9.15 -0.34
CA CYS A 83 -12.18 -7.81 -0.88
C CYS A 83 -10.72 -7.60 -1.32
N PRO A 84 -10.46 -6.78 -2.36
CA PRO A 84 -9.12 -6.39 -2.73
C PRO A 84 -8.35 -5.70 -1.59
N ILE A 85 -7.04 -5.91 -1.57
CA ILE A 85 -6.15 -5.36 -0.55
C ILE A 85 -5.11 -4.45 -1.23
N VAL A 86 -4.93 -3.25 -0.69
CA VAL A 86 -3.81 -2.36 -0.98
C VAL A 86 -2.93 -2.26 0.25
N VAL A 87 -1.63 -2.45 0.10
CA VAL A 87 -0.64 -2.33 1.19
C VAL A 87 0.19 -1.07 0.96
N LEU A 88 0.03 -0.07 1.83
CA LEU A 88 0.87 1.13 1.82
C LEU A 88 2.15 0.86 2.59
N HIS A 89 3.27 0.94 1.88
CA HIS A 89 4.57 0.51 2.36
C HIS A 89 5.68 1.49 1.96
N GLY A 90 6.75 1.58 2.75
CA GLY A 90 7.95 2.33 2.37
C GLY A 90 8.69 1.66 1.20
N THR A 91 9.20 2.45 0.26
CA THR A 91 9.68 1.92 -1.02
C THR A 91 10.97 1.12 -0.92
N ASP A 92 11.83 1.37 0.06
CA ASP A 92 13.17 0.76 0.13
C ASP A 92 13.15 -0.76 0.26
N THR A 93 12.18 -1.32 1.00
CA THR A 93 12.06 -2.77 1.18
C THR A 93 10.70 -3.31 0.76
N MET A 94 9.93 -2.54 -0.03
CA MET A 94 8.60 -2.95 -0.50
C MET A 94 8.64 -4.25 -1.31
N SER A 95 9.57 -4.38 -2.26
CA SER A 95 9.70 -5.60 -3.05
C SER A 95 10.06 -6.81 -2.20
N VAL A 96 10.90 -6.61 -1.16
CA VAL A 96 11.26 -7.65 -0.19
C VAL A 96 10.04 -8.10 0.63
N SER A 97 9.22 -7.16 1.12
CA SER A 97 7.98 -7.47 1.83
C SER A 97 6.97 -8.20 0.95
N ALA A 98 6.78 -7.73 -0.29
CA ALA A 98 5.83 -8.33 -1.21
C ALA A 98 6.24 -9.77 -1.57
N GLU A 99 7.54 -10.00 -1.83
CA GLU A 99 8.06 -11.34 -2.09
C GLU A 99 7.99 -12.26 -0.87
N HIS A 100 8.24 -11.73 0.34
CA HIS A 100 8.04 -12.49 1.58
C HIS A 100 6.59 -12.94 1.74
N CYS A 101 5.62 -12.02 1.56
CA CYS A 101 4.20 -12.34 1.66
C CYS A 101 3.76 -13.37 0.59
N PHE A 102 4.28 -13.25 -0.64
CA PHE A 102 4.05 -14.23 -1.70
C PHE A 102 4.58 -15.61 -1.32
N LYS A 103 5.79 -15.70 -0.76
CA LYS A 103 6.37 -16.98 -0.33
C LYS A 103 5.61 -17.62 0.82
N GLU A 104 5.15 -16.82 1.78
CA GLU A 104 4.43 -17.29 2.97
C GLU A 104 2.99 -17.71 2.65
N LEU A 105 2.30 -16.97 1.78
CA LEU A 105 0.86 -17.14 1.54
C LEU A 105 0.52 -17.82 0.20
N GLY A 106 1.49 -17.96 -0.70
CA GLY A 106 1.25 -18.44 -2.06
C GLY A 106 0.41 -17.46 -2.87
N THR A 107 -0.56 -17.97 -3.63
CA THR A 107 -1.50 -17.11 -4.38
C THR A 107 -2.78 -16.90 -3.56
N PRO A 108 -3.08 -15.66 -3.14
CA PRO A 108 -4.32 -15.34 -2.43
C PRO A 108 -5.52 -15.46 -3.36
N HIS A 109 -6.73 -15.51 -2.80
CA HIS A 109 -7.99 -15.52 -3.56
C HIS A 109 -8.52 -14.11 -3.90
N VAL A 110 -7.80 -13.07 -3.45
CA VAL A 110 -8.04 -11.65 -3.77
C VAL A 110 -6.75 -11.02 -4.29
N PRO A 111 -6.79 -9.94 -5.08
CA PRO A 111 -5.59 -9.19 -5.44
C PRO A 111 -5.03 -8.44 -4.23
N VAL A 112 -3.70 -8.50 -4.07
CA VAL A 112 -2.93 -7.77 -3.05
C VAL A 112 -1.92 -6.88 -3.75
N VAL A 113 -2.11 -5.57 -3.66
CA VAL A 113 -1.31 -4.56 -4.38
C VAL A 113 -0.49 -3.74 -3.38
N PHE A 114 0.82 -3.88 -3.41
CA PHE A 114 1.74 -3.03 -2.67
C PHE A 114 1.94 -1.71 -3.41
N THR A 115 1.97 -0.62 -2.68
CA THR A 115 2.32 0.70 -3.21
C THR A 115 2.93 1.60 -2.13
N GLY A 116 3.42 2.77 -2.54
CA GLY A 116 4.10 3.71 -1.66
C GLY A 116 4.33 5.04 -2.38
N ALA A 117 5.31 5.81 -1.90
CA ALA A 117 5.72 7.06 -2.53
C ALA A 117 7.23 7.23 -2.42
N MET A 118 7.86 7.78 -3.45
CA MET A 118 9.25 8.22 -3.40
C MET A 118 9.38 9.52 -2.59
N ILE A 119 8.41 10.42 -2.74
CA ILE A 119 8.41 11.73 -2.09
C ILE A 119 7.33 11.74 -0.98
N PRO A 120 7.65 12.18 0.26
CA PRO A 120 6.68 12.26 1.34
C PRO A 120 5.44 13.08 1.00
N MET A 121 4.29 12.65 1.49
CA MET A 121 2.98 13.26 1.18
C MET A 121 2.83 14.73 1.61
N GLY A 122 3.78 15.27 2.39
CA GLY A 122 3.81 16.66 2.80
C GLY A 122 4.39 17.63 1.77
N PHE A 123 4.95 17.13 0.66
CA PHE A 123 5.53 17.95 -0.40
C PHE A 123 4.59 18.03 -1.61
N ASP A 124 4.56 19.19 -2.27
CA ASP A 124 3.67 19.47 -3.41
C ASP A 124 3.93 18.56 -4.62
N ASP A 125 5.16 18.08 -4.77
CA ASP A 125 5.61 17.16 -5.82
C ASP A 125 5.49 15.67 -5.41
N SER A 126 4.76 15.36 -4.33
CA SER A 126 4.57 13.98 -3.89
C SER A 126 3.81 13.12 -4.89
N ASP A 127 4.39 11.96 -5.21
CA ASP A 127 3.80 10.89 -6.02
C ASP A 127 2.79 10.04 -5.25
N ALA A 128 2.57 10.30 -3.95
CA ALA A 128 1.71 9.48 -3.09
C ALA A 128 0.26 9.42 -3.57
N ALA A 129 -0.34 10.56 -3.94
CA ALA A 129 -1.73 10.59 -4.39
C ALA A 129 -1.93 9.82 -5.70
N GLN A 130 -0.97 9.95 -6.63
CA GLN A 130 -0.95 9.20 -7.88
C GLN A 130 -0.87 7.70 -7.61
N ASN A 131 0.17 7.25 -6.91
CA ASN A 131 0.42 5.83 -6.67
C ASN A 131 -0.72 5.15 -5.89
N VAL A 132 -1.33 5.82 -4.91
CA VAL A 132 -2.50 5.29 -4.18
C VAL A 132 -3.73 5.20 -5.10
N THR A 133 -3.95 6.18 -5.98
CA THR A 133 -5.05 6.13 -6.96
C THR A 133 -4.90 4.94 -7.90
N GLU A 134 -3.69 4.77 -8.44
CA GLU A 134 -3.34 3.67 -9.33
C GLU A 134 -3.51 2.31 -8.64
N ALA A 135 -3.03 2.18 -7.41
CA ALA A 135 -3.14 0.94 -6.64
C ALA A 135 -4.58 0.56 -6.32
N LEU A 136 -5.43 1.55 -5.96
CA LEU A 136 -6.86 1.32 -5.75
C LEU A 136 -7.56 0.82 -7.01
N LEU A 137 -7.24 1.40 -8.17
CA LEU A 137 -7.78 0.95 -9.45
C LEU A 137 -7.28 -0.45 -9.81
N ALA A 138 -5.96 -0.68 -9.70
CA ALA A 138 -5.33 -1.96 -9.98
C ALA A 138 -5.92 -3.09 -9.13
N ALA A 139 -6.13 -2.86 -7.83
CA ALA A 139 -6.72 -3.83 -6.92
C ALA A 139 -8.14 -4.25 -7.33
N LYS A 140 -8.89 -3.40 -8.02
CA LYS A 140 -10.25 -3.76 -8.50
C LYS A 140 -10.26 -4.50 -9.84
N LEU A 141 -9.19 -4.39 -10.63
CA LEU A 141 -9.12 -4.93 -12.00
C LEU A 141 -8.29 -6.21 -12.09
N LEU A 142 -7.29 -6.38 -11.22
CA LEU A 142 -6.36 -7.48 -11.27
C LEU A 142 -6.98 -8.78 -10.75
N GLN A 143 -6.54 -9.89 -11.33
CA GLN A 143 -6.84 -11.23 -10.84
C GLN A 143 -6.11 -11.48 -9.51
N PRO A 144 -6.57 -12.46 -8.71
CA PRO A 144 -5.92 -12.80 -7.44
C PRO A 144 -4.41 -13.05 -7.60
N GLY A 145 -3.63 -12.49 -6.68
CA GLY A 145 -2.17 -12.47 -6.78
C GLY A 145 -1.52 -11.31 -6.02
N PHE A 146 -0.19 -11.29 -6.01
CA PHE A 146 0.62 -10.23 -5.43
C PHE A 146 1.20 -9.32 -6.51
N TYR A 147 1.09 -8.01 -6.30
CA TYR A 147 1.53 -7.01 -7.25
C TYR A 147 2.18 -5.82 -6.55
N ILE A 148 2.98 -5.06 -7.30
CA ILE A 148 3.41 -3.70 -6.94
C ILE A 148 2.81 -2.75 -7.99
N SER A 149 2.09 -1.72 -7.55
CA SER A 149 1.60 -0.63 -8.40
C SER A 149 2.40 0.62 -8.10
N PHE A 150 3.13 1.14 -9.10
CA PHE A 150 4.00 2.29 -8.91
C PHE A 150 4.26 3.02 -10.24
N HIS A 151 4.13 4.35 -10.25
CA HIS A 151 4.41 5.21 -11.43
C HIS A 151 3.74 4.72 -12.73
N ASN A 152 2.41 4.52 -12.71
CA ASN A 152 1.59 4.02 -13.83
C ASN A 152 1.97 2.63 -14.36
N GLN A 153 2.68 1.82 -13.56
CA GLN A 153 3.02 0.44 -13.91
C GLN A 153 2.54 -0.52 -12.82
N VAL A 154 2.13 -1.72 -13.24
CA VAL A 154 1.81 -2.83 -12.34
C VAL A 154 2.81 -3.95 -12.63
N PHE A 155 3.51 -4.37 -11.58
CA PHE A 155 4.50 -5.44 -11.62
C PHE A 155 3.96 -6.65 -10.86
N LYS A 156 4.01 -7.84 -11.47
CA LYS A 156 3.57 -9.08 -10.81
C LYS A 156 4.72 -9.64 -9.96
N VAL A 157 4.43 -9.98 -8.71
CA VAL A 157 5.40 -10.61 -7.79
C VAL A 157 5.35 -12.14 -8.01
N PRO A 158 6.50 -12.86 -7.98
CA PRO A 158 7.86 -12.40 -7.68
C PRO A 158 8.61 -11.85 -8.90
N ARG A 159 9.87 -11.43 -8.70
CA ARG A 159 10.79 -10.81 -9.69
C ARG A 159 10.57 -9.33 -9.95
N VAL A 160 10.37 -8.57 -8.87
CA VAL A 160 10.30 -7.10 -8.93
C VAL A 160 11.33 -6.53 -7.96
N ARG A 161 12.04 -5.48 -8.33
CA ARG A 161 13.02 -4.80 -7.46
C ARG A 161 12.91 -3.28 -7.57
N LYS A 162 13.37 -2.57 -6.54
CA LYS A 162 13.54 -1.11 -6.57
C LYS A 162 14.74 -0.78 -7.47
N ASN A 163 14.49 -0.04 -8.55
CA ASN A 163 15.53 0.62 -9.33
C ASN A 163 15.85 1.97 -8.68
N LYS A 164 17.00 2.04 -8.00
CA LYS A 164 17.43 3.26 -7.29
C LYS A 164 17.86 4.37 -8.25
N ASP A 165 18.42 4.04 -9.40
CA ASP A 165 18.90 5.02 -10.39
C ASP A 165 17.74 5.75 -11.08
N LYS A 166 16.65 5.02 -11.34
CA LYS A 166 15.43 5.56 -11.95
C LYS A 166 14.37 5.97 -10.93
N CYS A 167 14.65 5.84 -9.62
CA CYS A 167 13.68 6.12 -8.55
C CYS A 167 12.32 5.43 -8.76
N THR A 168 12.31 4.15 -9.16
CA THR A 168 11.08 3.40 -9.47
C THR A 168 11.26 1.89 -9.24
N PHE A 169 10.36 1.06 -9.78
CA PHE A 169 10.44 -0.41 -9.76
C PHE A 169 10.63 -0.99 -11.16
N GLU A 170 11.23 -2.17 -11.25
CA GLU A 170 11.43 -2.91 -12.48
C GLU A 170 11.41 -4.43 -12.26
N GLU A 171 11.16 -5.18 -13.34
CA GLU A 171 11.24 -6.64 -13.36
C GLU A 171 12.66 -7.13 -13.66
N PHE A 172 13.00 -8.37 -13.27
CA PHE A 172 14.31 -8.99 -13.54
C PHE A 172 14.27 -10.51 -13.72
#